data_AF-A0A699WRC2-F1
#
_entry.id   AF-A0A699WRC2-F1
#
_cell.length_a   1.000
_cell.length_b   1.000
_cell.length_c   1.000
_cell.angle_alpha   90.00
_cell.angle_beta   90.00
_cell.angle_gamma   90.00
#
_symmetry.space_group_name_H-M   'P 1'
#
loop_
_entity.id
_entity.type
_entity.pdbx_description
1 polymer ?
#
loop_
_entity_poly.entity_id
_entity_poly.type
_entity_poly.pdbx_seq_one_letter_code
_entity_poly.pdbx_strand_id
1 'polypeptide(L)'
;KVQVSKILPKVEKTVNEKLKAKVLTRSSNSSKTSYVVADDLSKMELKKILIEKMERNKSIHRSDEQRNLYKALVDSYECDKIILDTYGDTVTL
;
A
#
# COMPACT_ATOMS: atom_id res chain seq x y z
N LYS A 1 31.43 -8.20 45.93
CA LYS A 1 31.04 -8.30 44.50
C LYS A 1 29.62 -8.87 44.37
N VAL A 2 28.55 -8.10 44.62
CA VAL A 2 27.15 -8.63 44.57
C VAL A 2 26.20 -7.73 43.76
N GLN A 3 26.55 -6.46 43.53
CA GLN A 3 25.66 -5.52 42.81
C GLN A 3 25.58 -5.80 41.30
N VAL A 4 26.69 -6.21 40.66
CA VAL A 4 26.75 -6.43 39.21
C VAL A 4 25.83 -7.59 38.77
N SER A 5 25.70 -8.64 39.59
CA SER A 5 24.86 -9.81 39.27
C SER A 5 23.36 -9.49 39.26
N LYS A 6 22.92 -8.43 39.96
CA LYS A 6 21.52 -8.00 39.99
C LYS A 6 21.16 -6.99 38.91
N ILE A 7 22.16 -6.36 38.29
CA ILE A 7 21.98 -5.33 37.25
C ILE A 7 21.83 -5.98 35.88
N LEU A 8 22.61 -7.02 35.59
CA LEU A 8 22.58 -7.71 34.30
C LEU A 8 21.18 -8.24 33.91
N PRO A 9 20.43 -8.93 34.80
CA PRO A 9 19.10 -9.43 34.46
C PRO A 9 18.07 -8.31 34.24
N LYS A 10 18.25 -7.17 34.92
CA LYS A 10 17.38 -5.99 34.75
C LYS A 10 17.60 -5.35 33.39
N VAL A 11 18.86 -5.20 32.98
CA VAL A 11 19.23 -4.64 31.67
C VAL A 11 18.69 -5.53 30.55
N GLU A 12 18.86 -6.85 30.65
CA GLU A 12 18.34 -7.81 29.67
C GLU A 12 16.80 -7.70 29.52
N LYS A 13 16.08 -7.63 30.64
CA LYS A 13 14.62 -7.51 30.63
C LYS A 13 14.15 -6.19 30.00
N THR A 14 14.78 -5.06 30.36
CA THR A 14 14.44 -3.75 29.80
C THR A 14 14.74 -3.68 28.29
N VAL A 15 15.84 -4.28 27.84
CA VAL A 15 16.17 -4.35 26.41
C VAL A 15 15.13 -5.18 25.65
N ASN A 16 14.71 -6.33 26.20
CA ASN A 16 13.70 -7.19 25.59
C ASN A 16 12.32 -6.52 25.51
N GLU A 17 11.89 -5.82 26.57
CA GLU A 17 10.64 -5.06 26.57
C GLU A 17 10.67 -3.91 25.54
N LYS A 18 11.77 -3.16 25.48
CA LYS A 18 11.96 -2.08 24.51
C LYS A 18 12.00 -2.61 23.06
N LEU A 19 12.64 -3.75 22.84
CA LEU A 19 12.69 -4.40 21.53
C LEU A 19 11.30 -4.86 21.10
N LYS A 20 10.54 -5.53 21.95
CA LYS A 20 9.15 -5.95 21.67
C LYS A 20 8.26 -4.74 21.34
N ALA A 21 8.36 -3.64 22.09
CA ALA A 21 7.60 -2.42 21.82
C ALA A 21 7.98 -1.80 20.47
N LYS A 22 9.27 -1.76 20.11
CA LYS A 22 9.74 -1.25 18.82
C LYS A 22 9.33 -2.15 17.64
N VAL A 23 9.34 -3.47 17.84
CA VAL A 23 8.86 -4.45 16.84
C VAL A 23 7.36 -4.32 16.62
N LEU A 24 6.58 -4.19 17.70
CA LEU A 24 5.12 -4.02 17.63
C LEU A 24 4.74 -2.71 16.93
N THR A 25 5.36 -1.59 17.32
CA THR A 25 5.11 -0.28 16.69
C THR A 25 5.50 -0.28 15.20
N ARG A 26 6.63 -0.89 14.84
CA ARG A 26 7.02 -1.07 13.43
C ARG A 26 6.02 -1.95 12.68
N SER A 27 5.58 -3.06 13.27
CA SER A 27 4.59 -3.96 12.68
C SER A 27 3.26 -3.26 12.46
N SER A 28 2.72 -2.53 13.45
CA SER A 28 1.46 -1.81 13.30
C SER A 28 1.52 -0.73 12.21
N ASN A 29 2.63 0.00 12.10
CA ASN A 29 2.81 1.00 11.04
C ASN A 29 2.95 0.34 9.66
N SER A 30 3.65 -0.81 9.58
CA SER A 30 3.71 -1.62 8.36
C SER A 30 2.34 -2.17 7.97
N SER A 31 1.54 -2.66 8.92
CA SER A 31 0.17 -3.14 8.66
C SER A 31 -0.77 -2.03 8.18
N LYS A 32 -0.67 -0.83 8.75
CA LYS A 32 -1.43 0.34 8.27
C LYS A 32 -1.03 0.70 6.83
N THR A 33 0.26 0.72 6.55
CA THR A 33 0.77 1.00 5.19
C THR A 33 0.34 -0.10 4.21
N SER A 34 0.41 -1.36 4.62
CA SER A 34 -0.02 -2.52 3.83
C SER A 34 -1.52 -2.49 3.51
N TYR A 35 -2.37 -2.09 4.45
CA TYR A 35 -3.82 -1.97 4.22
C TYR A 35 -4.15 -0.83 3.24
N VAL A 36 -3.49 0.33 3.39
CA VAL A 36 -3.66 1.46 2.45
C VAL A 36 -3.23 1.06 1.04
N VAL A 37 -2.08 0.41 0.91
CA VAL A 37 -1.58 -0.10 -0.39
C VAL A 37 -2.52 -1.15 -0.98
N ALA A 38 -3.10 -2.04 -0.18
CA ALA A 38 -4.06 -3.04 -0.65
C ALA A 38 -5.38 -2.43 -1.16
N ASP A 39 -5.86 -1.37 -0.50
CA ASP A 39 -7.06 -0.63 -0.91
C ASP A 39 -6.83 0.12 -2.24
N ASP A 40 -5.68 0.78 -2.39
CA ASP A 40 -5.31 1.47 -3.61
C ASP A 40 -5.11 0.51 -4.80
N LEU A 41 -4.49 -0.66 -4.56
CA LEU A 41 -4.38 -1.71 -5.58
C LEU A 41 -5.76 -2.23 -6.03
N SER A 42 -6.66 -2.47 -5.07
CA SER A 42 -8.02 -2.94 -5.35
C SER A 42 -8.82 -1.91 -6.18
N LYS A 43 -8.69 -0.61 -5.87
CA LYS A 43 -9.28 0.46 -6.69
C LYS A 43 -8.74 0.46 -8.12
N MET A 44 -7.44 0.22 -8.29
CA MET A 44 -6.80 0.18 -9.62
C MET A 44 -7.30 -1.00 -10.46
N GLU A 45 -7.46 -2.18 -9.86
CA GLU A 45 -8.02 -3.38 -10.51
C GLU A 45 -9.47 -3.13 -10.98
N LEU A 46 -10.28 -2.47 -10.15
CA LEU A 46 -11.66 -2.11 -10.51
C LEU A 46 -11.72 -1.11 -11.67
N LYS A 47 -10.85 -0.09 -11.69
CA LYS A 47 -10.74 0.85 -12.82
C LYS A 47 -10.42 0.11 -14.13
N LYS A 48 -9.47 -0.84 -14.09
CA LYS A 48 -9.12 -1.66 -15.26
C LYS A 48 -10.31 -2.45 -15.79
N ILE A 49 -11.04 -3.16 -14.91
CA ILE A 49 -12.22 -3.94 -15.29
C ILE A 49 -13.30 -3.03 -15.91
N LEU A 50 -13.48 -1.83 -15.38
CA LEU A 50 -14.44 -0.85 -15.92
C LEU A 50 -14.04 -0.40 -17.33
N ILE A 51 -12.77 -0.08 -17.55
CA ILE A 51 -12.22 0.29 -18.87
C ILE A 51 -12.44 -0.86 -19.88
N GLU A 52 -12.08 -2.09 -19.52
CA GLU A 52 -12.26 -3.27 -20.38
C GLU A 52 -13.73 -3.52 -20.71
N LYS A 53 -14.64 -3.39 -19.73
CA LYS A 53 -16.09 -3.48 -19.96
C LYS A 53 -16.58 -2.39 -20.91
N MET A 54 -16.14 -1.16 -20.71
CA MET A 54 -16.49 -0.03 -21.58
C MET A 54 -15.91 -0.15 -23.00
N GLU A 55 -14.80 -0.87 -23.17
CA GLU A 55 -14.20 -1.15 -24.46
C GLU A 55 -14.89 -2.31 -25.18
N ARG A 56 -15.28 -3.36 -24.45
CA ARG A 56 -16.08 -4.47 -25.00
C ARG A 56 -17.50 -4.04 -25.35
N ASN A 57 -18.07 -3.08 -24.60
CA ASN A 57 -19.40 -2.52 -24.86
C ASN A 57 -19.41 -1.47 -26.00
N LYS A 58 -18.57 -1.66 -27.03
CA LYS A 58 -18.35 -0.75 -28.18
C LYS A 58 -19.59 -0.58 -29.10
N SER A 59 -20.81 -0.88 -28.63
CA SER A 59 -22.03 -0.77 -29.42
C SER A 59 -22.63 0.65 -29.42
N ILE A 60 -22.24 1.40 -30.45
CA ILE A 60 -23.12 2.15 -31.38
C ILE A 60 -23.61 3.57 -31.03
N HIS A 61 -23.58 4.09 -29.78
CA HIS A 61 -23.76 5.54 -29.56
C HIS A 61 -23.16 6.02 -28.23
N ARG A 62 -21.84 6.12 -28.14
CA ARG A 62 -21.18 6.72 -26.96
C ARG A 62 -21.55 8.20 -26.88
N SER A 63 -22.18 8.61 -25.78
CA SER A 63 -22.35 10.03 -25.45
C SER A 63 -20.96 10.68 -25.22
N ASP A 64 -20.89 12.00 -25.38
CA ASP A 64 -19.66 12.74 -25.08
C ASP A 64 -19.24 12.55 -23.61
N GLU A 65 -20.21 12.45 -22.69
CA GLU A 65 -19.97 12.11 -21.28
C GLU A 65 -19.30 10.75 -21.11
N GLN A 66 -19.74 9.72 -21.84
CA GLN A 66 -19.11 8.39 -21.79
C GLN A 66 -17.70 8.39 -22.39
N ARG A 67 -17.44 9.19 -23.43
CA ARG A 67 -16.09 9.37 -23.98
C ARG A 67 -15.17 10.07 -22.98
N ASN A 68 -15.66 11.13 -22.35
CA ASN A 68 -14.92 11.89 -21.33
C ASN A 68 -14.63 11.02 -20.11
N LEU A 69 -15.61 10.25 -19.65
CA LEU A 69 -15.43 9.31 -18.53
C LEU A 69 -14.41 8.22 -18.87
N TYR A 70 -14.48 7.62 -20.06
CA TYR A 70 -13.50 6.64 -20.50
C TYR A 70 -12.08 7.24 -20.53
N LYS A 71 -11.92 8.45 -21.08
CA LYS A 71 -10.63 9.14 -21.12
C LYS A 71 -10.09 9.40 -19.71
N ALA A 72 -10.91 9.95 -18.82
CA ALA A 72 -10.52 10.22 -17.44
C ALA A 72 -10.13 8.94 -16.67
N LEU A 73 -10.82 7.82 -16.92
CA LEU A 73 -10.50 6.53 -16.32
C LEU A 73 -9.16 5.99 -16.82
N VAL A 74 -8.90 6.08 -18.13
CA VAL A 74 -7.62 5.65 -18.72
C VAL A 74 -6.47 6.51 -18.18
N ASP A 75 -6.61 7.83 -18.21
CA ASP A 75 -5.58 8.77 -17.72
C ASP A 75 -5.29 8.51 -16.23
N SER A 76 -6.32 8.36 -15.40
CA SER A 76 -6.14 8.04 -13.98
C SER A 76 -5.47 6.68 -13.75
N TYR A 77 -5.82 5.65 -14.53
CA TYR A 77 -5.22 4.33 -14.41
C TYR A 77 -3.74 4.32 -14.82
N GLU A 78 -3.34 5.15 -15.80
CA GLU A 78 -1.94 5.35 -16.14
C GLU A 78 -1.17 6.07 -15.04
N CYS A 79 -1.73 7.12 -14.43
CA CYS A 79 -1.12 7.78 -13.28
C CYS A 79 -0.92 6.82 -12.10
N ASP A 80 -1.94 6.04 -11.76
CA ASP A 80 -1.88 5.07 -10.64
C ASP A 80 -0.78 4.01 -10.89
N LYS A 81 -0.62 3.55 -12.15
CA LYS A 81 0.47 2.63 -12.52
C LYS A 81 1.85 3.23 -12.30
N ILE A 82 2.07 4.48 -12.69
CA ILE A 82 3.35 5.17 -12.50
C ILE A 82 3.65 5.31 -11.01
N ILE A 83 2.66 5.68 -10.19
CA ILE A 83 2.82 5.78 -8.74
C ILE A 83 3.20 4.41 -8.15
N LEU A 84 2.52 3.34 -8.56
CA LEU A 84 2.82 1.98 -8.09
C LEU A 84 4.22 1.50 -8.51
N ASP A 85 4.64 1.80 -9.74
CA ASP A 85 5.96 1.46 -10.27
C ASP A 85 7.08 2.14 -9.46
N THR A 86 6.91 3.44 -9.15
CA THR A 86 7.85 4.17 -8.27
C THR A 86 7.91 3.59 -6.85
N TYR A 87 6.81 3.05 -6.33
CA TYR A 87 6.79 2.43 -5.01
C TYR A 87 7.48 1.05 -5.03
N GLY A 88 7.28 0.27 -6.10
CA GLY A 88 7.97 -1.01 -6.33
C GLY A 88 9.49 -0.85 -6.42
N ASP A 89 9.96 0.20 -7.08
CA ASP A 89 11.39 0.52 -7.17
C ASP A 89 11.97 0.91 -5.80
N THR A 90 11.24 1.64 -4.95
CA THR A 90 11.72 2.00 -3.60
C THR A 90 11.81 0.83 -2.61
N VAL A 91 11.07 -0.26 -2.81
CA VAL A 91 11.12 -1.45 -1.94
C VAL A 91 12.32 -2.35 -2.27
N THR A 92 12.94 -2.16 -3.43
CA THR A 92 14.08 -2.95 -3.92
C THR A 92 15.45 -2.28 -3.62
N LEU A 93 15.48 -1.12 -2.95
CA LEU A 93 16.71 -0.38 -2.57
C LEU A 93 17.16 -0.64 -1.13
#